data_AF-A0A2V1H0L3-F1
#
_entry.id   AF-A0A2V1H0L3-F1
#
_cell.length_a   1.000
_cell.length_b   1.000
_cell.length_c   1.000
_cell.angle_alpha   90.00
_cell.angle_beta   90.00
_cell.angle_gamma   90.00
#
_symmetry.space_group_name_H-M   'P 1'
#
loop_
_entity.id
_entity.type
_entity.pdbx_description
1 polymer ?
#
loop_
_entity_poly.entity_id
_entity_poly.type
_entity_poly.pdbx_seq_one_letter_code
_entity_poly.pdbx_strand_id
1 'polypeptide(L)'
;MALTVRELADKRLENLKEILNANHISLRKFSLKYYRDFIYQEATDSDCEKYYDCVKKMTDKPSNALERITALWRFALATYCNQPLDKHFALNQSAAWHWLVELKTRVSKETSSNRIGQPETALASVYSLFSTFRELSSNVHHKEFFFFVEPFVNGALRAFSTRWHAMLPIDESKTENFWQELELLQQTTDQHYQQLEGKFFPPSG
;
A
#
# COMPACT_ATOMS: atom_id res chain seq x y z
N MET A 1 21.56 8.78 8.06
CA MET A 1 20.50 8.17 8.90
C MET A 1 19.19 8.31 8.15
N ALA A 2 18.43 7.22 7.96
CA ALA A 2 17.09 7.31 7.39
C ALA A 2 16.13 7.93 8.43
N LEU A 3 15.23 8.81 7.99
CA LEU A 3 14.17 9.36 8.85
C LEU A 3 13.21 8.25 9.26
N THR A 4 12.79 8.24 10.52
CA THR A 4 11.69 7.39 10.98
C THR A 4 10.37 7.81 10.33
N VAL A 5 9.38 6.90 10.28
CA VAL A 5 8.04 7.18 9.72
C VAL A 5 7.40 8.42 10.35
N ARG A 6 7.60 8.62 11.65
CA ARG A 6 7.10 9.78 12.39
C ARG A 6 7.77 11.07 11.94
N GLU A 7 9.11 11.11 11.95
CA GLU A 7 9.89 12.28 11.52
C GLU A 7 9.59 12.66 10.07
N LEU A 8 9.41 11.66 9.21
CA LEU A 8 9.06 11.88 7.81
C LEU A 8 7.67 12.48 7.65
N ALA A 9 6.68 12.00 8.41
CA ALA A 9 5.32 12.52 8.38
C ALA A 9 5.25 13.95 8.89
N ASP A 10 5.96 14.24 9.98
CA ASP A 10 6.06 15.58 10.57
C ASP A 10 6.72 16.55 9.57
N LYS A 11 7.85 16.18 8.97
CA LYS A 11 8.55 16.98 7.95
C LYS A 11 7.67 17.26 6.73
N ARG A 12 6.94 16.26 6.22
CA ARG A 12 6.04 16.44 5.06
C ARG A 12 4.85 17.34 5.41
N LEU A 13 4.33 17.24 6.62
CA LEU A 13 3.25 18.11 7.09
C LEU A 13 3.73 19.56 7.25
N GLU A 14 4.94 19.76 7.75
CA GLU A 14 5.58 21.07 7.85
C GLU A 14 5.77 21.70 6.46
N ASN A 15 6.38 20.98 5.52
CA ASN A 15 6.54 21.44 4.14
C ASN A 15 5.19 21.78 3.47
N LEU A 16 4.15 20.97 3.71
CA LEU A 16 2.80 21.27 3.22
C LEU A 16 2.31 22.60 3.80
N LYS A 17 2.43 22.81 5.11
CA LYS A 17 1.99 24.06 5.77
C LYS A 17 2.76 25.27 5.23
N GLU A 18 4.07 25.15 5.00
CA GLU A 18 4.89 26.21 4.42
C GLU A 18 4.40 26.62 3.04
N ILE A 19 4.18 25.65 2.14
CA ILE A 19 3.66 25.92 0.78
C ILE A 19 2.30 26.62 0.86
N LEU A 20 1.40 26.13 1.73
CA LEU A 20 0.06 26.71 1.87
C LEU A 20 0.10 28.14 2.44
N ASN A 21 0.96 28.38 3.43
CA ASN A 21 1.14 29.70 4.02
C ASN A 21 1.73 30.69 3.01
N ALA A 22 2.74 30.29 2.24
CA ALA A 22 3.35 31.11 1.19
C ALA A 22 2.36 31.51 0.09
N ASN A 23 1.31 30.70 -0.13
CA ASN A 23 0.26 30.96 -1.10
C ASN A 23 -1.02 31.55 -0.49
N HIS A 24 -1.03 31.86 0.82
CA HIS A 24 -2.18 32.37 1.57
C HIS A 24 -3.44 31.48 1.47
N ILE A 25 -3.25 30.15 1.51
CA ILE A 25 -4.35 29.17 1.42
C ILE A 25 -4.48 28.40 2.73
N SER A 26 -5.70 28.27 3.24
CA SER A 26 -5.94 27.44 4.43
C SER A 26 -5.90 25.95 4.08
N LEU A 27 -5.44 25.13 5.04
CA LEU A 27 -5.43 23.66 4.89
C LEU A 27 -6.81 23.12 4.49
N ARG A 28 -7.88 23.68 5.06
CA ARG A 28 -9.26 23.32 4.70
C ARG A 28 -9.55 23.58 3.23
N LYS A 29 -9.36 24.82 2.76
CA LYS A 29 -9.65 25.19 1.37
C LYS A 29 -8.85 24.33 0.40
N PHE A 30 -7.58 24.08 0.73
CA PHE A 30 -6.70 23.23 -0.04
C PHE A 30 -7.16 21.77 -0.08
N SER A 31 -7.45 21.17 1.07
CA SER A 31 -7.84 19.76 1.15
C SER A 31 -9.17 19.49 0.46
N LEU A 32 -10.11 20.43 0.53
CA LEU A 32 -11.39 20.31 -0.19
C LEU A 32 -11.19 20.39 -1.71
N LYS A 33 -10.31 21.29 -2.17
CA LYS A 33 -9.92 21.36 -3.59
C LYS A 33 -9.27 20.07 -4.05
N TYR A 34 -8.31 19.54 -3.29
CA TYR A 34 -7.69 18.25 -3.57
C TYR A 34 -8.74 17.14 -3.68
N TYR A 35 -9.66 17.07 -2.71
CA TYR A 35 -10.68 16.04 -2.69
C TYR A 35 -11.58 16.09 -3.92
N ARG A 36 -12.11 17.27 -4.26
CA ARG A 36 -12.98 17.45 -5.44
C ARG A 36 -12.22 17.23 -6.74
N ASP A 37 -11.11 17.92 -6.95
CA ASP A 37 -10.46 17.93 -8.26
C ASP A 37 -9.78 16.59 -8.56
N PHE A 38 -9.35 15.87 -7.50
CA PHE A 38 -8.42 14.75 -7.64
C PHE A 38 -8.96 13.40 -7.18
N ILE A 39 -9.74 13.35 -6.10
CA ILE A 39 -10.19 12.10 -5.47
C ILE A 39 -11.61 11.74 -5.89
N TYR A 40 -12.55 12.66 -5.71
CA TYR A 40 -13.96 12.42 -5.99
C TYR A 40 -14.61 13.69 -6.58
N GLN A 41 -14.66 13.73 -7.92
CA GLN A 41 -15.15 14.90 -8.68
C GLN A 41 -16.63 15.19 -8.45
N GLU A 42 -17.42 14.17 -8.12
CA GLU A 42 -18.85 14.28 -7.84
C GLU A 42 -19.14 14.39 -6.32
N ALA A 43 -18.11 14.67 -5.50
CA ALA A 43 -18.26 14.79 -4.05
C ALA A 43 -19.28 15.85 -3.66
N THR A 44 -20.22 15.47 -2.79
CA THR A 44 -21.14 16.42 -2.16
C THR A 44 -20.42 17.26 -1.09
N ASP A 45 -21.06 18.33 -0.63
CA ASP A 45 -20.53 19.11 0.51
C ASP A 45 -20.38 18.24 1.77
N SER A 46 -21.28 17.28 1.99
CA SER A 46 -21.17 16.35 3.13
C SER A 46 -19.94 15.46 3.04
N ASP A 47 -19.62 14.95 1.84
CA ASP A 47 -18.44 14.12 1.61
C ASP A 47 -17.15 14.93 1.83
N CYS A 48 -17.17 16.20 1.40
CA CYS A 48 -16.09 17.15 1.60
C CYS A 48 -15.82 17.41 3.08
N GLU A 49 -16.85 17.65 3.90
CA GLU A 49 -16.66 17.86 5.35
C GLU A 49 -16.13 16.60 6.05
N LYS A 50 -16.66 15.42 5.74
CA LYS A 50 -16.14 14.15 6.28
C LYS A 50 -14.67 13.95 5.94
N TYR A 51 -14.29 14.26 4.70
CA TYR A 51 -12.90 14.19 4.27
C TYR A 51 -12.03 15.19 5.06
N TYR A 52 -12.49 16.43 5.23
CA TYR A 52 -11.75 17.43 6.00
C TYR A 52 -11.59 17.04 7.47
N ASP A 53 -12.58 16.43 8.10
CA ASP A 53 -12.46 15.92 9.47
C ASP A 53 -11.35 14.86 9.59
N CYS A 54 -11.18 14.01 8.57
CA CYS A 54 -10.06 13.09 8.49
C CYS A 54 -8.72 13.81 8.32
N VAL A 55 -8.67 14.86 7.51
CA VAL A 55 -7.49 15.72 7.31
C VAL A 55 -7.09 16.43 8.60
N LYS A 56 -8.05 16.87 9.41
CA LYS A 56 -7.77 17.47 10.71
C LYS A 56 -7.18 16.46 11.69
N LYS A 57 -7.75 15.25 11.77
CA LYS A 57 -7.24 14.20 12.66
C LYS A 57 -5.80 13.77 12.32
N MET A 58 -5.41 13.79 11.05
CA MET A 58 -4.03 13.46 10.67
C MET A 58 -3.02 14.55 11.07
N THR A 59 -3.43 15.81 11.23
CA THR A 59 -2.52 16.84 11.73
C THR A 59 -2.19 16.64 13.22
N ASP A 60 -3.06 15.97 13.96
CA ASP A 60 -2.85 15.65 15.37
C ASP A 60 -1.94 14.42 15.56
N LYS A 61 -2.00 13.46 14.62
CA LYS A 61 -1.18 12.23 14.62
C LYS A 61 -0.61 11.93 13.23
N PRO A 62 0.43 12.67 12.79
CA PRO A 62 0.95 12.59 11.42
C PRO A 62 1.49 11.21 11.04
N SER A 63 2.14 10.51 11.98
CA SER A 63 2.73 9.18 11.77
C SER A 63 1.72 8.14 11.26
N ASN A 64 0.45 8.25 11.65
CA ASN A 64 -0.60 7.29 11.27
C ASN A 64 -1.24 7.61 9.92
N ALA A 65 -0.81 8.71 9.29
CA ALA A 65 -1.41 9.24 8.08
C ALA A 65 -0.33 9.76 7.11
N LEU A 66 0.90 9.23 7.20
CA LEU A 66 2.02 9.60 6.35
C LEU A 66 1.62 9.64 4.89
N GLU A 67 0.89 8.64 4.39
CA GLU A 67 0.45 8.54 3.00
C GLU A 67 -0.46 9.71 2.59
N ARG A 68 -1.46 10.02 3.43
CA ARG A 68 -2.41 11.11 3.16
C ARG A 68 -1.72 12.47 3.18
N ILE A 69 -0.80 12.66 4.14
CA ILE A 69 0.03 13.87 4.22
C ILE A 69 0.92 13.99 2.98
N THR A 70 1.50 12.86 2.53
CA THR A 70 2.35 12.82 1.34
C THR A 70 1.56 13.18 0.08
N ALA A 71 0.37 12.62 -0.08
CA ALA A 71 -0.47 12.91 -1.24
C ALA A 71 -0.87 14.39 -1.29
N LEU A 72 -1.26 14.98 -0.15
CA LEU A 72 -1.56 16.41 -0.04
C LEU A 72 -0.35 17.28 -0.29
N TRP A 73 0.82 16.95 0.28
CA TRP A 73 2.06 17.68 0.04
C TRP A 73 2.43 17.68 -1.45
N ARG A 74 2.33 16.54 -2.13
CA ARG A 74 2.61 16.45 -3.57
C ARG A 74 1.59 17.22 -4.41
N PHE A 75 0.31 17.16 -4.05
CA PHE A 75 -0.69 17.99 -4.69
C PHE A 75 -0.37 19.49 -4.52
N ALA A 76 0.15 19.90 -3.37
CA ALA A 76 0.55 21.29 -3.11
C ALA A 76 1.76 21.69 -3.97
N LEU A 77 2.80 20.86 -4.01
CA LEU A 77 3.96 21.06 -4.88
C LEU A 77 3.56 21.23 -6.34
N ALA A 78 2.58 20.46 -6.79
CA ALA A 78 2.15 20.58 -8.17
C ALA A 78 1.26 21.76 -8.46
N THR A 79 0.36 22.09 -7.54
CA THR A 79 -0.56 23.20 -7.72
C THR A 79 0.14 24.55 -7.59
N TYR A 80 1.15 24.65 -6.71
CA TYR A 80 1.74 25.94 -6.32
C TYR A 80 3.23 26.06 -6.59
N CYS A 81 3.93 24.95 -6.86
CA CYS A 81 5.38 24.97 -7.13
C CYS A 81 5.72 24.45 -8.54
N ASN A 82 4.71 24.30 -9.42
CA ASN A 82 4.85 23.78 -10.79
C ASN A 82 5.61 22.44 -10.89
N GLN A 83 5.57 21.63 -9.83
CA GLN A 83 6.11 20.27 -9.92
C GLN A 83 5.08 19.37 -10.62
N PRO A 84 5.48 18.45 -11.49
CA PRO A 84 4.53 17.56 -12.13
C PRO A 84 3.81 16.68 -11.10
N LEU A 85 2.47 16.79 -11.05
CA LEU A 85 1.64 15.85 -10.31
C LEU A 85 1.36 14.64 -11.17
N ASP A 86 2.02 13.54 -10.86
CA ASP A 86 1.61 12.28 -11.45
C ASP A 86 0.41 11.72 -10.67
N LYS A 87 -0.80 11.95 -11.17
CA LYS A 87 -2.05 11.37 -10.65
C LYS A 87 -2.04 9.86 -10.65
N HIS A 88 -1.34 9.24 -11.58
CA HIS A 88 -1.17 7.81 -11.59
C HIS A 88 -0.28 7.39 -10.43
N PHE A 89 0.79 8.13 -10.11
CA PHE A 89 1.67 7.77 -9.01
C PHE A 89 0.95 7.66 -7.65
N ALA A 90 0.09 8.62 -7.29
CA ALA A 90 -0.65 8.56 -6.02
C ALA A 90 -1.64 7.38 -5.94
N LEU A 91 -2.30 7.05 -7.06
CA LEU A 91 -3.19 5.90 -7.14
C LEU A 91 -2.40 4.58 -7.10
N ASN A 92 -1.25 4.51 -7.78
CA ASN A 92 -0.32 3.38 -7.69
C ASN A 92 0.23 3.19 -6.27
N GLN A 93 0.55 4.27 -5.54
CA GLN A 93 0.94 4.19 -4.11
C GLN A 93 -0.15 3.57 -3.25
N SER A 94 -1.41 4.00 -3.43
CA SER A 94 -2.52 3.45 -2.66
C SER A 94 -2.73 1.96 -2.96
N ALA A 95 -2.64 1.54 -4.22
CA ALA A 95 -2.71 0.13 -4.59
C ALA A 95 -1.55 -0.68 -3.99
N ALA A 96 -0.33 -0.14 -4.05
CA ALA A 96 0.86 -0.75 -3.48
C ALA A 96 0.75 -0.94 -1.96
N TRP A 97 0.16 0.02 -1.24
CA TRP A 97 -0.06 -0.07 0.19
C TRP A 97 -1.05 -1.18 0.56
N HIS A 98 -2.21 -1.21 -0.10
CA HIS A 98 -3.22 -2.25 0.13
C HIS A 98 -2.64 -3.65 -0.13
N TRP A 99 -1.89 -3.81 -1.22
CA TRP A 99 -1.20 -5.06 -1.53
C TRP A 99 -0.21 -5.47 -0.44
N LEU A 100 0.62 -4.53 0.02
CA LEU A 100 1.62 -4.76 1.06
C LEU A 100 0.99 -5.23 2.37
N VAL A 101 -0.11 -4.59 2.79
CA VAL A 101 -0.84 -4.99 4.00
C VAL A 101 -1.37 -6.42 3.85
N GLU A 102 -2.06 -6.72 2.75
CA GLU A 102 -2.64 -8.04 2.51
C GLU A 102 -1.57 -9.13 2.38
N LEU A 103 -0.45 -8.83 1.74
CA LEU A 103 0.66 -9.76 1.57
C LEU A 103 1.29 -10.13 2.92
N LYS A 104 1.54 -9.14 3.79
CA LYS A 104 2.04 -9.39 5.15
C LYS A 104 1.06 -10.17 6.01
N THR A 105 -0.22 -9.87 5.95
CA THR A 105 -1.22 -10.55 6.79
C THR A 105 -1.44 -12.00 6.38
N ARG A 106 -1.39 -12.30 5.07
CA ARG A 106 -1.71 -13.63 4.55
C ARG A 106 -0.51 -14.56 4.45
N VAL A 107 0.71 -14.02 4.27
CA VAL A 107 1.94 -14.80 4.14
C VAL A 107 2.73 -14.87 5.45
N SER A 108 2.80 -13.79 6.26
CA SER A 108 3.62 -13.76 7.49
C SER A 108 2.93 -14.33 8.74
N LYS A 109 1.59 -14.42 8.76
CA LYS A 109 0.85 -14.74 9.99
C LYS A 109 0.91 -16.23 10.40
N GLU A 110 1.41 -17.11 9.54
CA GLU A 110 1.29 -18.56 9.74
C GLU A 110 2.56 -19.26 10.21
N THR A 111 3.68 -18.55 10.36
CA THR A 111 4.96 -19.13 10.81
C THR A 111 5.48 -18.58 12.12
N SER A 112 4.64 -17.94 12.96
CA SER A 112 5.06 -17.63 14.33
C SER A 112 5.20 -18.92 15.14
N SER A 113 6.40 -19.51 15.05
CA SER A 113 7.08 -20.47 15.93
C SER A 113 6.38 -21.77 16.30
N ASN A 114 5.14 -22.01 15.86
CA ASN A 114 4.34 -23.05 16.47
C ASN A 114 3.65 -24.03 15.50
N ARG A 115 3.78 -23.96 14.17
CA ARG A 115 3.09 -24.87 13.23
C ARG A 115 1.62 -25.17 13.63
N ILE A 116 0.94 -24.20 14.27
CA ILE A 116 -0.44 -24.33 14.73
C ILE A 116 -1.29 -23.96 13.52
N GLY A 117 -1.43 -24.88 12.58
CA GLY A 117 -2.17 -24.65 11.35
C GLY A 117 -2.20 -25.90 10.48
N GLN A 118 -3.31 -26.09 9.78
CA GLN A 118 -3.41 -27.11 8.73
C GLN A 118 -2.87 -26.51 7.42
N PRO A 119 -2.04 -27.23 6.65
CA PRO A 119 -1.53 -26.77 5.36
C PRO A 119 -2.62 -26.22 4.41
N GLU A 120 -3.82 -26.78 4.47
CA GLU A 120 -5.00 -26.35 3.71
C GLU A 120 -5.41 -24.91 4.03
N THR A 121 -5.45 -24.55 5.32
CA THR A 121 -5.79 -23.19 5.76
C THR A 121 -4.74 -22.20 5.27
N ALA A 122 -3.47 -22.60 5.36
CA ALA A 122 -2.35 -21.78 4.93
C ALA A 122 -2.35 -21.53 3.43
N LEU A 123 -2.56 -22.60 2.67
CA LEU A 123 -2.72 -22.53 1.22
C LEU A 123 -3.91 -21.63 0.83
N ALA A 124 -5.04 -21.75 1.53
CA ALA A 124 -6.20 -20.89 1.28
C ALA A 124 -5.91 -19.40 1.59
N SER A 125 -5.19 -19.12 2.67
CA SER A 125 -4.73 -17.76 3.01
C SER A 125 -3.87 -17.17 1.88
N VAL A 126 -2.86 -17.90 1.41
CA VAL A 126 -2.01 -17.45 0.30
C VAL A 126 -2.82 -17.29 -1.00
N TYR A 127 -3.70 -18.24 -1.33
CA TYR A 127 -4.50 -18.19 -2.56
C TYR A 127 -5.46 -16.99 -2.61
N SER A 128 -5.96 -16.52 -1.47
CA SER A 128 -6.82 -15.33 -1.43
C SER A 128 -6.12 -14.03 -1.88
N LEU A 129 -4.79 -14.00 -1.97
CA LEU A 129 -4.05 -12.87 -2.54
C LEU A 129 -4.37 -12.65 -4.03
N PHE A 130 -4.75 -13.70 -4.77
CA PHE A 130 -5.09 -13.55 -6.19
C PHE A 130 -6.33 -12.67 -6.39
N SER A 131 -7.34 -12.76 -5.50
CA SER A 131 -8.51 -11.87 -5.57
C SER A 131 -8.13 -10.43 -5.26
N THR A 132 -7.32 -10.21 -4.22
CA THR A 132 -6.81 -8.88 -3.87
C THR A 132 -6.03 -8.27 -5.04
N PHE A 133 -5.14 -9.03 -5.67
CA PHE A 133 -4.39 -8.57 -6.82
C PHE A 133 -5.31 -8.19 -7.99
N ARG A 134 -6.31 -9.01 -8.31
CA ARG A 134 -7.28 -8.71 -9.39
C ARG A 134 -8.08 -7.45 -9.10
N GLU A 135 -8.56 -7.29 -7.87
CA GLU A 135 -9.30 -6.09 -7.44
C GLU A 135 -8.44 -4.84 -7.62
N LEU A 136 -7.22 -4.83 -7.07
CA LEU A 136 -6.30 -3.70 -7.18
C LEU A 136 -5.87 -3.45 -8.63
N SER A 137 -5.75 -4.48 -9.47
CA SER A 137 -5.31 -4.36 -10.86
C SER A 137 -6.42 -3.99 -11.84
N SER A 138 -7.69 -4.06 -11.43
CA SER A 138 -8.85 -3.78 -12.29
C SER A 138 -8.95 -2.30 -12.69
N ASN A 139 -8.27 -1.41 -11.96
CA ASN A 139 -8.29 0.02 -12.23
C ASN A 139 -7.16 0.41 -13.20
N VAL A 140 -7.54 1.01 -14.34
CA VAL A 140 -6.60 1.49 -15.38
C VAL A 140 -5.57 2.50 -14.87
N HIS A 141 -5.83 3.14 -13.73
CA HIS A 141 -4.91 4.08 -13.10
C HIS A 141 -3.79 3.40 -12.29
N HIS A 142 -3.85 2.08 -12.08
CA HIS A 142 -2.87 1.30 -11.30
C HIS A 142 -1.86 0.54 -12.19
N LYS A 143 -1.58 1.03 -13.41
CA LYS A 143 -0.70 0.33 -14.38
C LYS A 143 0.70 0.05 -13.84
N GLU A 144 1.33 0.98 -13.14
CA GLU A 144 2.69 0.79 -12.64
C GLU A 144 2.72 -0.24 -11.51
N PHE A 145 1.73 -0.20 -10.62
CA PHE A 145 1.51 -1.20 -9.59
C PHE A 145 1.33 -2.59 -10.23
N PHE A 146 0.45 -2.69 -11.23
CA PHE A 146 0.20 -3.95 -11.94
C PHE A 146 1.48 -4.54 -12.52
N PHE A 147 2.20 -3.78 -13.34
CA PHE A 147 3.42 -4.28 -13.98
C PHE A 147 4.53 -4.61 -12.97
N PHE A 148 4.54 -3.97 -11.81
CA PHE A 148 5.49 -4.27 -10.76
C PHE A 148 5.14 -5.54 -9.97
N VAL A 149 3.87 -5.75 -9.65
CA VAL A 149 3.41 -6.85 -8.79
C VAL A 149 3.10 -8.12 -9.58
N GLU A 150 2.67 -8.00 -10.83
CA GLU A 150 2.31 -9.14 -11.70
C GLU A 150 3.41 -10.22 -11.77
N PRO A 151 4.71 -9.89 -11.97
CA PRO A 151 5.75 -10.91 -12.04
C PRO A 151 5.89 -11.71 -10.74
N PHE A 152 5.73 -11.07 -9.57
CA PHE A 152 5.78 -11.75 -8.28
C PHE A 152 4.55 -12.66 -8.07
N VAL A 153 3.36 -12.18 -8.42
CA VAL A 153 2.11 -12.96 -8.33
C VAL A 153 2.15 -14.18 -9.24
N ASN A 154 2.56 -13.99 -10.49
CA ASN A 154 2.59 -15.06 -11.49
C ASN A 154 3.78 -16.02 -11.30
N GLY A 155 4.89 -15.54 -10.75
CA GLY A 155 6.10 -16.34 -10.50
C GLY A 155 6.06 -17.08 -9.18
N ALA A 156 5.99 -16.35 -8.06
CA ALA A 156 6.12 -16.93 -6.73
C ALA A 156 4.79 -17.49 -6.20
N LEU A 157 3.77 -16.64 -6.09
CA LEU A 157 2.48 -17.03 -5.51
C LEU A 157 1.81 -18.13 -6.33
N ARG A 158 1.78 -18.01 -7.67
CA ARG A 158 1.12 -19.01 -8.52
C ARG A 158 1.85 -20.33 -8.54
N ALA A 159 3.18 -20.34 -8.57
CA ALA A 159 3.95 -21.59 -8.53
C ALA A 159 3.69 -22.35 -7.22
N PHE A 160 3.73 -21.63 -6.09
CA PHE A 160 3.41 -22.20 -4.78
C PHE A 160 1.98 -22.74 -4.73
N SER A 161 0.97 -21.88 -5.01
CA SER A 161 -0.43 -22.29 -4.88
C SER A 161 -0.81 -23.42 -5.84
N THR A 162 -0.33 -23.40 -7.09
CA THR A 162 -0.65 -24.44 -8.08
C THR A 162 -0.10 -25.80 -7.65
N ARG A 163 1.15 -25.83 -7.17
CA ARG A 163 1.79 -27.06 -6.69
C ARG A 163 0.98 -27.68 -5.56
N TRP A 164 0.68 -26.91 -4.53
CA TRP A 164 0.08 -27.43 -3.31
C TRP A 164 -1.42 -27.69 -3.45
N HIS A 165 -2.14 -26.93 -4.29
CA HIS A 165 -3.53 -27.25 -4.63
C HIS A 165 -3.65 -28.59 -5.37
N ALA A 166 -2.69 -28.93 -6.24
CA ALA A 166 -2.67 -30.22 -6.93
C ALA A 166 -2.38 -31.41 -5.99
N MET A 167 -1.86 -31.14 -4.79
CA MET A 167 -1.51 -32.15 -3.79
C MET A 167 -2.53 -32.27 -2.66
N LEU A 168 -3.70 -31.64 -2.76
CA LEU A 168 -4.75 -31.73 -1.75
C LEU A 168 -5.45 -33.11 -1.78
N PRO A 169 -5.76 -33.69 -0.60
CA PRO A 169 -5.37 -33.26 0.76
C PRO A 169 -3.87 -33.49 1.01
N ILE A 170 -3.23 -32.60 1.77
CA ILE A 170 -1.79 -32.69 2.04
C ILE A 170 -1.56 -33.76 3.12
N ASP A 171 -0.97 -34.88 2.73
CA ASP A 171 -0.63 -35.97 3.63
C ASP A 171 0.56 -35.64 4.55
N GLU A 172 0.69 -36.37 5.66
CA GLU A 172 1.75 -36.15 6.67
C GLU A 172 3.17 -36.22 6.06
N SER A 173 3.37 -37.01 5.00
CA SER A 173 4.68 -37.16 4.35
C SER A 173 5.10 -35.90 3.58
N LYS A 174 4.15 -35.06 3.19
CA LYS A 174 4.37 -33.82 2.43
C LYS A 174 4.24 -32.55 3.26
N THR A 175 3.68 -32.65 4.46
CA THR A 175 3.52 -31.50 5.38
C THR A 175 4.83 -30.77 5.62
N GLU A 176 5.94 -31.48 5.84
CA GLU A 176 7.24 -30.83 6.04
C GLU A 176 7.69 -30.02 4.81
N ASN A 177 7.54 -30.61 3.62
CA ASN A 177 7.87 -29.93 2.37
C ASN A 177 6.99 -28.69 2.13
N PHE A 178 5.71 -28.76 2.49
CA PHE A 178 4.81 -27.61 2.43
C PHE A 178 5.33 -26.45 3.27
N TRP A 179 5.70 -26.72 4.53
CA TRP A 179 6.20 -25.67 5.42
C TRP A 179 7.54 -25.09 4.97
N GLN A 180 8.45 -25.92 4.45
CA GLN A 180 9.72 -25.46 3.89
C GLN A 180 9.50 -24.55 2.68
N GLU A 181 8.59 -24.91 1.77
CA GLU A 181 8.27 -24.06 0.63
C GLU A 181 7.52 -22.79 1.03
N LEU A 182 6.67 -22.83 2.06
CA LEU A 182 6.01 -21.65 2.59
C LEU A 182 7.03 -20.69 3.22
N GLU A 183 8.04 -21.20 3.93
CA GLU A 183 9.13 -20.38 4.47
C GLU A 183 9.96 -19.73 3.35
N LEU A 184 10.25 -20.46 2.27
CA LEU A 184 10.89 -19.88 1.08
C LEU A 184 10.02 -18.80 0.42
N LEU A 185 8.70 -19.01 0.36
CA LEU A 185 7.76 -18.01 -0.14
C LEU A 185 7.76 -16.74 0.75
N GLN A 186 7.84 -16.90 2.07
CA GLN A 186 7.95 -15.79 3.02
C GLN A 186 9.21 -14.97 2.80
N GLN A 187 10.36 -15.63 2.65
CA GLN A 187 11.63 -14.95 2.34
C GLN A 187 11.55 -14.18 1.01
N THR A 188 10.95 -14.78 -0.01
CA THR A 188 10.73 -14.12 -1.32
C THR A 188 9.78 -12.93 -1.18
N THR A 189 8.77 -13.05 -0.32
CA THR A 189 7.80 -11.99 -0.01
C THR A 189 8.47 -10.81 0.68
N ASP A 190 9.40 -11.04 1.61
CA ASP A 190 10.16 -9.98 2.28
C ASP A 190 11.06 -9.21 1.31
N GLN A 191 11.67 -9.90 0.34
CA GLN A 191 12.42 -9.24 -0.73
C GLN A 191 11.51 -8.39 -1.63
N HIS A 192 10.36 -8.93 -2.04
CA HIS A 192 9.38 -8.20 -2.83
C HIS A 192 8.87 -6.96 -2.09
N TYR A 193 8.65 -7.07 -0.77
CA TYR A 193 8.28 -5.97 0.10
C TYR A 193 9.30 -4.83 0.05
N GLN A 194 10.59 -5.11 0.20
CA GLN A 194 11.64 -4.08 0.13
C GLN A 194 11.67 -3.36 -1.22
N GLN A 195 11.49 -4.11 -2.32
CA GLN A 195 11.44 -3.54 -3.66
C GLN A 195 10.19 -2.65 -3.85
N LEU A 196 9.05 -3.08 -3.32
CA LEU A 196 7.79 -2.36 -3.38
C LEU A 196 7.88 -1.05 -2.59
N GLU A 197 8.46 -1.10 -1.39
CA GLU A 197 8.77 0.09 -0.59
C GLU A 197 9.70 1.06 -1.31
N GLY A 198 10.80 0.57 -1.87
CA GLY A 198 11.73 1.42 -2.62
C GLY A 198 11.08 2.11 -3.82
N LYS A 199 10.17 1.43 -4.53
CA LYS A 199 9.54 1.95 -5.74
C LYS A 199 8.39 2.92 -5.46
N PHE A 200 7.45 2.51 -4.61
CA PHE A 200 6.22 3.28 -4.39
C PHE A 200 6.30 4.15 -3.13
N PHE A 201 7.20 3.87 -2.20
CA PHE A 201 7.36 4.65 -0.96
C PHE A 201 8.79 5.16 -0.79
N PRO A 202 9.41 5.78 -1.82
CA PRO A 202 10.81 6.18 -1.73
C PRO A 202 11.05 7.17 -0.58
N PRO A 203 12.20 7.07 0.11
CA PRO A 203 12.58 8.04 1.12
C PRO A 203 12.66 9.43 0.46
N SER A 204 12.11 10.44 1.13
CA SER A 204 12.22 11.83 0.65
C SER A 204 13.70 12.21 0.64
N GLY A 205 14.26 12.45 -0.56
CA GLY A 205 15.47 13.26 -0.70
C GLY A 205 15.29 14.65 -0.13
#